data_AF-A0A0P0WKS5-F1
#
_entry.id   AF-A0A0P0WKS5-F1
#
_cell.length_a   1.000
_cell.length_b   1.000
_cell.length_c   1.000
_cell.angle_alpha   90.00
_cell.angle_beta   90.00
_cell.angle_gamma   90.00
#
_symmetry.space_group_name_H-M   'P 1'
#
loop_
_entity.id
_entity.type
_entity.pdbx_description
1 polymer ?
#
loop_
_entity_poly.entity_id
_entity_poly.type
_entity_poly.pdbx_seq_one_letter_code
_entity_poly.pdbx_strand_id
1 'polypeptide(L)'
;MLHGRFYRDRLGDDAAALMFREAARLDPAARLFVNDYNVECANDPNATPEKYIELIDALRRGGAAVGGVGIQGHVSNPSGEVICGALDKLAASTGLPIWITELDVSEPDVSLRADDLEVVLREAYAHPAVAGVVLWGFMQGRMWRQDASLVDADGTVNEAGQRLVNLRREWTSDARGTIDGDGHFTFRGYHGTYVVQVTTATGKILKTFTVDKGDTSLVLDMEI
;
A
#
# COMPACT_ATOMS: atom_id res chain seq x y z
N MET A 1 4.30 16.43 13.90
CA MET A 1 3.79 16.43 12.52
C MET A 1 2.42 17.11 12.57
N LEU A 2 1.44 16.84 11.71
CA LEU A 2 0.12 17.51 11.76
C LEU A 2 -0.53 17.25 13.12
N HIS A 3 -0.56 15.97 13.47
CA HIS A 3 -0.94 15.51 14.79
C HIS A 3 0.29 15.30 15.68
N GLY A 4 0.06 15.34 17.00
CA GLY A 4 1.10 15.15 18.01
C GLY A 4 2.14 16.28 18.03
N ARG A 5 2.03 17.14 19.04
CA ARG A 5 2.92 18.31 19.17
C ARG A 5 4.01 18.16 20.24
N PHE A 6 4.09 17.03 20.93
CA PHE A 6 4.92 16.86 22.12
C PHE A 6 6.37 17.34 21.95
N TYR A 7 7.04 16.90 20.88
CA TYR A 7 8.43 17.30 20.59
C TYR A 7 8.53 18.71 20.04
N ARG A 8 7.60 19.13 19.16
CA ARG A 8 7.57 20.51 18.63
C ARG A 8 7.43 21.54 19.75
N ASP A 9 6.53 21.29 20.68
CA ASP A 9 6.26 22.19 21.82
C ASP A 9 7.45 22.27 22.80
N ARG A 10 8.41 21.34 22.73
CA ARG A 10 9.58 21.27 23.64
C ARG A 10 10.91 21.63 22.98
N LEU A 11 11.06 21.30 21.70
CA LEU A 11 12.31 21.39 20.94
C LEU A 11 12.22 22.41 19.79
N GLY A 12 11.04 22.99 19.54
CA GLY A 12 10.78 23.95 18.47
C GLY A 12 10.35 23.31 17.15
N ASP A 13 10.05 24.16 16.16
CA ASP A 13 9.51 23.74 14.87
C ASP A 13 10.48 22.88 14.04
N ASP A 14 11.79 23.03 14.23
CA ASP A 14 12.82 22.24 13.56
C ASP A 14 12.96 20.82 14.13
N ALA A 15 12.31 20.49 15.26
CA ALA A 15 12.48 19.20 15.94
C ALA A 15 12.31 18.00 15.01
N ALA A 16 11.29 18.02 14.15
CA ALA A 16 11.05 16.94 13.21
C ALA A 16 12.14 16.89 12.11
N ALA A 17 12.51 18.03 11.52
CA ALA A 17 13.58 18.07 10.52
C ALA A 17 14.93 17.62 11.09
N LEU A 18 15.24 18.00 12.34
CA LEU A 18 16.40 17.51 13.08
C LEU A 18 16.39 15.97 13.21
N MET A 19 15.25 15.38 13.58
CA MET A 19 15.13 13.92 13.67
C MET A 19 15.39 13.24 12.32
N PHE A 20 14.88 13.79 11.22
CA PHE A 20 15.18 13.28 9.88
C PHE A 20 16.66 13.39 9.51
N ARG A 21 17.30 14.54 9.79
CA ARG A 21 18.72 14.75 9.51
C ARG A 21 19.59 13.79 10.31
N GLU A 22 19.30 13.59 11.60
CA GLU A 22 20.06 12.66 12.43
C GLU A 22 19.83 11.20 12.04
N ALA A 23 18.59 10.81 11.70
CA ALA A 23 18.31 9.46 11.20
C ALA A 23 19.07 9.19 9.89
N ALA A 24 19.03 10.11 8.93
CA ALA A 24 19.75 9.98 7.66
C ALA A 24 21.29 10.00 7.85
N ARG A 25 21.80 10.69 8.87
CA ARG A 25 23.24 10.67 9.21
C ARG A 25 23.67 9.33 9.78
N LEU A 26 22.82 8.68 10.57
CA LEU A 26 23.11 7.39 11.20
C LEU A 26 22.90 6.20 10.24
N ASP A 27 21.88 6.27 9.40
CA ASP A 27 21.60 5.28 8.36
C ASP A 27 21.23 5.98 7.03
N PRO A 28 22.24 6.30 6.19
CA PRO A 28 22.00 6.95 4.91
C PRO A 28 21.24 6.10 3.89
N ALA A 29 21.12 4.79 4.09
CA ALA A 29 20.42 3.89 3.19
C ALA A 29 18.91 3.80 3.52
N ALA A 30 18.51 4.18 4.73
CA ALA A 30 17.12 4.17 5.15
C ALA A 30 16.28 5.18 4.35
N ARG A 31 15.14 4.70 3.83
CA ARG A 31 14.10 5.59 3.27
C ARG A 31 13.24 6.10 4.41
N LEU A 32 13.34 7.40 4.71
CA LEU A 32 12.60 8.02 5.82
C LEU A 32 11.21 8.47 5.36
N PHE A 33 10.19 8.17 6.16
CA PHE A 33 8.79 8.50 5.88
C PHE A 33 8.29 9.54 6.87
N VAL A 34 7.47 10.47 6.37
CA VAL A 34 6.46 11.11 7.23
C VAL A 34 5.31 10.12 7.42
N ASN A 35 4.61 10.16 8.56
CA ASN A 35 3.43 9.34 8.78
C ASN A 35 2.40 10.12 9.60
N ASP A 36 1.18 10.26 9.09
CA ASP A 36 0.12 11.01 9.75
C ASP A 36 -1.27 10.43 9.42
N TYR A 37 -2.28 10.80 10.20
CA TYR A 37 -3.64 10.26 10.07
C TYR A 37 -4.67 11.27 9.58
N ASN A 38 -5.84 10.77 9.19
CA ASN A 38 -6.99 11.53 8.70
C ASN A 38 -6.73 12.41 7.46
N VAL A 39 -5.60 12.24 6.78
CA VAL A 39 -5.23 13.05 5.60
C VAL A 39 -6.12 12.69 4.40
N GLU A 40 -6.64 11.47 4.38
CA GLU A 40 -7.33 10.81 3.28
C GLU A 40 -8.85 10.74 3.42
N CYS A 41 -9.43 11.23 4.51
CA CYS A 41 -10.85 11.08 4.82
C CYS A 41 -11.67 12.38 4.78
N ALA A 42 -11.04 13.54 4.59
CA ALA A 42 -11.66 14.87 4.49
C ALA A 42 -12.57 15.28 5.68
N ASN A 43 -12.54 14.54 6.79
CA ASN A 43 -13.35 14.81 7.99
C ASN A 43 -12.57 15.53 9.10
N ASP A 44 -11.25 15.72 8.93
CA ASP A 44 -10.40 16.43 9.88
C ASP A 44 -9.90 17.75 9.27
N PRO A 45 -10.43 18.90 9.69
CA PRO A 45 -9.97 20.19 9.16
C PRO A 45 -8.53 20.50 9.56
N ASN A 46 -7.93 19.79 10.52
CA ASN A 46 -6.53 19.94 10.91
C ASN A 46 -5.58 19.05 10.11
N ALA A 47 -6.09 18.06 9.39
CA ALA A 47 -5.31 17.17 8.55
C ALA A 47 -5.95 17.03 7.18
N THR A 48 -5.48 17.85 6.25
CA THR A 48 -5.83 17.77 4.83
C THR A 48 -4.60 17.44 4.02
N PRO A 49 -4.74 16.92 2.78
CA PRO A 49 -3.61 16.70 1.89
C PRO A 49 -2.73 17.96 1.74
N GLU A 50 -3.34 19.14 1.62
CA GLU A 50 -2.63 20.41 1.48
C GLU A 50 -1.77 20.73 2.71
N LYS A 51 -2.33 20.61 3.92
CA LYS A 51 -1.55 20.81 5.16
C LYS A 51 -0.42 19.79 5.28
N TYR A 52 -0.66 18.57 4.83
CA TYR A 52 0.37 17.54 4.87
C TYR A 52 1.50 17.82 3.88
N ILE A 53 1.17 18.30 2.68
CA ILE A 53 2.13 18.79 1.68
C ILE A 53 2.95 19.96 2.26
N GLU A 54 2.30 20.95 2.89
CA GLU A 54 3.00 22.09 3.52
C GLU A 54 4.00 21.63 4.60
N LEU A 55 3.62 20.63 5.40
CA LEU A 55 4.50 20.01 6.39
C LEU A 55 5.71 19.32 5.72
N ILE A 56 5.47 18.51 4.68
CA ILE A 56 6.52 17.80 3.95
C ILE A 56 7.50 18.79 3.32
N ASP A 57 7.00 19.87 2.73
CA ASP A 57 7.83 20.92 2.14
C ASP A 57 8.62 21.68 3.21
N ALA A 58 8.04 21.94 4.38
CA ALA A 58 8.76 22.54 5.51
C ALA A 58 9.89 21.63 6.01
N LEU A 59 9.65 20.32 6.11
CA LEU A 59 10.69 19.34 6.46
C LEU A 59 11.83 19.34 5.43
N ARG A 60 11.49 19.28 4.14
CA ARG A 60 12.48 19.31 3.04
C ARG A 60 13.29 20.61 3.04
N ARG A 61 12.67 21.77 3.26
CA ARG A 61 13.37 23.06 3.43
C ARG A 61 14.31 23.05 4.64
N GLY A 62 13.95 22.33 5.69
CA GLY A 62 14.81 22.06 6.86
C GLY A 62 15.91 21.03 6.63
N GLY A 63 16.11 20.53 5.40
CA GLY A 63 17.13 19.51 5.10
C GLY A 63 16.75 18.08 5.48
N ALA A 64 15.48 17.81 5.78
CA ALA A 64 15.00 16.45 5.98
C ALA A 64 14.99 15.66 4.67
N ALA A 65 15.64 14.49 4.65
CA ALA A 65 15.61 13.57 3.52
C ALA A 65 14.31 12.74 3.50
N VAL A 66 13.17 13.39 3.24
CA VAL A 66 11.87 12.71 3.15
C VAL A 66 11.81 11.87 1.88
N GLY A 67 11.83 10.55 2.05
CA GLY A 67 11.86 9.56 0.98
C GLY A 67 10.52 8.85 0.73
N GLY A 68 9.50 9.11 1.54
CA GLY A 68 8.16 8.54 1.36
C GLY A 68 7.10 9.24 2.19
N VAL A 69 5.83 9.04 1.82
CA VAL A 69 4.66 9.60 2.49
C VAL A 69 3.81 8.46 3.05
N GLY A 70 3.64 8.45 4.36
CA GLY A 70 2.78 7.51 5.07
C GLY A 70 1.44 8.15 5.39
N ILE A 71 0.37 7.46 5.03
CA ILE A 71 -1.00 7.74 5.46
C ILE A 71 -1.40 6.59 6.37
N GLN A 72 -1.83 6.84 7.60
CA GLN A 72 -2.17 5.74 8.51
C GLN A 72 -3.25 4.83 7.92
N GLY A 73 -4.37 5.36 7.41
CA GLY A 73 -5.42 4.49 6.86
C GLY A 73 -6.33 3.89 7.93
N HIS A 74 -6.51 4.57 9.06
CA HIS A 74 -7.55 4.24 10.02
C HIS A 74 -8.90 4.78 9.53
N VAL A 75 -9.54 4.02 8.65
CA VAL A 75 -10.70 4.48 7.87
C VAL A 75 -12.01 4.09 8.54
N SER A 76 -13.03 4.93 8.34
CA SER A 76 -14.45 4.60 8.59
C SER A 76 -15.28 5.32 7.52
N ASN A 77 -16.25 4.66 6.90
CA ASN A 77 -17.08 5.23 5.82
C ASN A 77 -16.25 5.87 4.68
N PRO A 78 -15.33 5.14 4.02
CA PRO A 78 -14.51 5.66 2.95
C PRO A 78 -15.34 6.17 1.76
N SER A 79 -14.83 7.20 1.11
CA SER A 79 -15.25 7.60 -0.23
C SER A 79 -14.08 7.43 -1.19
N GLY A 80 -14.28 6.66 -2.26
CA GLY A 80 -13.25 6.43 -3.28
C GLY A 80 -12.75 7.74 -3.88
N GLU A 81 -13.66 8.68 -4.19
CA GLU A 81 -13.31 10.01 -4.72
C GLU A 81 -12.43 10.82 -3.77
N VAL A 82 -12.70 10.74 -2.46
CA VAL A 82 -11.92 11.48 -1.44
C VAL A 82 -10.53 10.87 -1.29
N ILE A 83 -10.42 9.55 -1.22
CA ILE A 83 -9.14 8.84 -1.12
C ILE A 83 -8.31 9.10 -2.39
N CYS A 84 -8.91 8.90 -3.56
CA CYS A 84 -8.27 9.15 -4.86
C CYS A 84 -7.76 10.60 -4.95
N GLY A 85 -8.60 11.58 -4.61
CA GLY A 85 -8.21 12.98 -4.61
C GLY A 85 -7.10 13.33 -3.61
N ALA A 86 -7.03 12.65 -2.46
CA ALA A 86 -5.93 12.82 -1.50
C ALA A 86 -4.62 12.23 -2.04
N LEU A 87 -4.67 11.03 -2.62
CA LEU A 87 -3.52 10.38 -3.23
C LEU A 87 -2.96 11.18 -4.41
N ASP A 88 -3.83 11.67 -5.30
CA ASP A 88 -3.46 12.50 -6.44
C ASP A 88 -2.69 13.76 -6.01
N LYS A 89 -3.21 14.48 -5.02
CA LYS A 89 -2.57 15.69 -4.48
C LYS A 89 -1.20 15.38 -3.89
N LEU A 90 -1.12 14.36 -3.04
CA LEU A 90 0.13 13.98 -2.38
C LEU A 90 1.17 13.54 -3.42
N ALA A 91 0.77 12.74 -4.41
CA ALA A 91 1.65 12.27 -5.46
C ALA A 91 2.16 13.42 -6.34
N ALA A 92 1.24 14.26 -6.83
CA ALA A 92 1.58 15.37 -7.71
C ALA A 92 2.48 16.41 -7.04
N SER A 93 2.25 16.72 -5.76
CA SER A 93 3.01 17.76 -5.06
C SER A 93 4.33 17.25 -4.48
N THR A 94 4.42 15.99 -4.05
CA THR A 94 5.63 15.50 -3.36
C THR A 94 6.58 14.73 -4.26
N GLY A 95 6.08 14.07 -5.31
CA GLY A 95 6.82 13.14 -6.15
C GLY A 95 7.37 11.92 -5.41
N LEU A 96 6.78 11.58 -4.24
CA LEU A 96 7.23 10.48 -3.38
C LEU A 96 6.32 9.25 -3.48
N PRO A 97 6.86 8.04 -3.20
CA PRO A 97 6.02 6.87 -2.99
C PRO A 97 5.13 7.06 -1.76
N ILE A 98 3.86 6.71 -1.89
CA ILE A 98 2.86 6.73 -0.84
C ILE A 98 2.67 5.32 -0.28
N TRP A 99 2.55 5.20 1.03
CA TRP A 99 2.18 3.97 1.71
C TRP A 99 0.95 4.22 2.57
N ILE A 100 -0.02 3.29 2.52
CA ILE A 100 -1.03 3.19 3.57
C ILE A 100 -0.42 2.31 4.66
N THR A 101 -0.07 2.88 5.80
CA THR A 101 0.87 2.30 6.77
C THR A 101 0.21 1.50 7.89
N GLU A 102 -1.06 1.76 8.17
CA GLU A 102 -1.81 1.24 9.32
C GLU A 102 -3.28 0.98 8.94
N LEU A 103 -3.52 0.36 7.77
CA LEU A 103 -4.86 0.14 7.24
C LEU A 103 -5.71 -0.72 8.18
N ASP A 104 -6.79 -0.14 8.68
CA ASP A 104 -7.93 -0.83 9.26
C ASP A 104 -9.22 -0.08 8.91
N VAL A 105 -10.31 -0.82 8.75
CA VAL A 105 -11.63 -0.26 8.42
C VAL A 105 -12.59 -0.64 9.51
N SER A 106 -13.11 0.35 10.24
CA SER A 106 -14.08 0.11 11.31
C SER A 106 -15.49 0.36 10.81
N GLU A 107 -16.32 -0.68 10.85
CA GLU A 107 -17.74 -0.66 10.49
C GLU A 107 -18.43 -1.88 11.15
N PRO A 108 -19.40 -1.70 12.07
CA PRO A 108 -20.08 -2.80 12.76
C PRO A 108 -20.71 -3.86 11.86
N ASP A 109 -21.31 -3.46 10.73
CA ASP A 109 -21.83 -4.41 9.74
C ASP A 109 -20.68 -5.01 8.92
N VAL A 110 -20.44 -6.32 9.07
CA VAL A 110 -19.31 -7.00 8.42
C VAL A 110 -19.39 -6.97 6.88
N SER A 111 -20.60 -6.92 6.31
CA SER A 111 -20.80 -6.81 4.87
C SER A 111 -20.43 -5.42 4.39
N LEU A 112 -20.87 -4.36 5.09
CA LEU A 112 -20.48 -2.99 4.76
C LEU A 112 -18.98 -2.77 4.98
N ARG A 113 -18.40 -3.35 6.04
CA ARG A 113 -16.94 -3.33 6.26
C ARG A 113 -16.18 -3.96 5.10
N ALA A 114 -16.72 -5.02 4.51
CA ALA A 114 -16.13 -5.65 3.33
C ALA A 114 -16.14 -4.70 2.12
N ASP A 115 -17.26 -4.02 1.88
CA ASP A 115 -17.40 -3.02 0.81
C ASP A 115 -16.46 -1.83 1.03
N ASP A 116 -16.42 -1.29 2.24
CA ASP A 116 -15.55 -0.18 2.62
C ASP A 116 -14.06 -0.55 2.46
N LEU A 117 -13.66 -1.74 2.90
CA LEU A 117 -12.30 -2.25 2.72
C LEU A 117 -11.95 -2.39 1.23
N GLU A 118 -12.87 -2.86 0.39
CA GLU A 118 -12.65 -2.95 -1.04
C GLU A 118 -12.42 -1.58 -1.68
N VAL A 119 -13.19 -0.56 -1.30
CA VAL A 119 -12.99 0.81 -1.79
C VAL A 119 -11.55 1.26 -1.53
N VAL A 120 -11.07 1.18 -0.29
CA VAL A 120 -9.71 1.62 0.06
C VAL A 120 -8.66 0.83 -0.70
N LEU A 121 -8.80 -0.50 -0.77
CA LEU A 121 -7.82 -1.36 -1.44
C LEU A 121 -7.79 -1.13 -2.95
N ARG A 122 -8.93 -0.88 -3.60
CA ARG A 122 -8.98 -0.59 -5.04
C ARG A 122 -8.34 0.74 -5.37
N GLU A 123 -8.65 1.80 -4.61
CA GLU A 123 -8.00 3.11 -4.83
C GLU A 123 -6.49 3.02 -4.59
N ALA A 124 -6.07 2.32 -3.54
CA ALA A 124 -4.66 2.07 -3.26
C ALA A 124 -3.98 1.26 -4.39
N TYR A 125 -4.64 0.22 -4.90
CA TYR A 125 -4.10 -0.61 -5.97
C TYR A 125 -4.03 0.12 -7.31
N ALA A 126 -5.04 0.95 -7.62
CA ALA A 126 -5.15 1.67 -8.88
C ALA A 126 -4.17 2.85 -8.99
N HIS A 127 -3.74 3.43 -7.87
CA HIS A 127 -2.96 4.66 -7.88
C HIS A 127 -1.43 4.41 -8.06
N PRO A 128 -0.78 4.92 -9.13
CA PRO A 128 0.62 4.59 -9.45
C PRO A 128 1.66 4.95 -8.39
N ALA A 129 1.41 6.00 -7.59
CA ALA A 129 2.30 6.42 -6.52
C ALA A 129 2.19 5.56 -5.25
N VAL A 130 1.12 4.76 -5.11
CA VAL A 130 0.97 3.87 -3.96
C VAL A 130 1.91 2.68 -4.15
N ALA A 131 2.85 2.56 -3.23
CA ALA A 131 3.91 1.56 -3.27
C ALA A 131 3.72 0.43 -2.25
N GLY A 132 2.76 0.56 -1.33
CA GLY A 132 2.48 -0.46 -0.34
C GLY A 132 1.27 -0.15 0.54
N VAL A 133 0.71 -1.22 1.10
CA VAL A 133 -0.36 -1.21 2.09
C VAL A 133 0.04 -2.16 3.22
N VAL A 134 -0.05 -1.70 4.46
CA VAL A 134 0.22 -2.48 5.67
C VAL A 134 -1.05 -2.49 6.51
N LEU A 135 -1.53 -3.68 6.86
CA LEU A 135 -2.72 -3.85 7.71
C LEU A 135 -2.37 -3.65 9.19
N TRP A 136 -3.23 -2.96 9.93
CA TRP A 136 -3.01 -2.69 11.36
C TRP A 136 -3.70 -3.71 12.27
N GLY A 137 -3.28 -4.96 12.10
CA GLY A 137 -3.91 -6.12 12.71
C GLY A 137 -5.06 -6.67 11.87
N PHE A 138 -5.59 -7.81 12.29
CA PHE A 138 -6.64 -8.51 11.53
C PHE A 138 -7.59 -9.34 12.42
N MET A 139 -7.23 -9.62 13.68
CA MET A 139 -7.95 -10.57 14.53
C MET A 139 -8.81 -9.86 15.58
N GLN A 140 -10.08 -10.25 15.66
CA GLN A 140 -11.03 -9.74 16.64
C GLN A 140 -10.51 -9.93 18.07
N GLY A 141 -10.67 -8.88 18.91
CA GLY A 141 -10.18 -8.87 20.29
C GLY A 141 -8.66 -8.72 20.42
N ARG A 142 -7.91 -8.66 19.31
CA ARG A 142 -6.45 -8.42 19.28
C ARG A 142 -6.06 -7.16 18.53
N MET A 143 -7.05 -6.44 17.99
CA MET A 143 -6.89 -5.13 17.35
C MET A 143 -7.18 -4.01 18.34
N TRP A 144 -6.64 -2.82 18.05
CA TRP A 144 -6.88 -1.63 18.87
C TRP A 144 -8.28 -1.03 18.66
N ARG A 145 -8.85 -1.17 17.45
CA ARG A 145 -10.23 -0.78 17.14
C ARG A 145 -11.18 -1.95 17.25
N GLN A 146 -12.40 -1.63 17.69
CA GLN A 146 -13.55 -2.50 17.55
C GLN A 146 -14.02 -2.53 16.10
N ASP A 147 -14.72 -3.59 15.74
CA ASP A 147 -15.39 -3.70 14.44
C ASP A 147 -14.48 -3.47 13.23
N ALA A 148 -13.22 -3.90 13.32
CA ALA A 148 -12.22 -3.76 12.26
C ALA A 148 -11.53 -5.07 11.88
N SER A 149 -11.94 -6.18 12.49
CA SER A 149 -11.33 -7.50 12.24
C SER A 149 -11.69 -8.07 10.88
N LEU A 150 -10.72 -8.77 10.30
CA LEU A 150 -10.84 -9.60 9.10
C LEU A 150 -11.02 -11.10 9.47
N VAL A 151 -10.61 -11.44 10.69
CA VAL A 151 -10.71 -12.77 11.29
C VAL A 151 -11.36 -12.63 12.65
N ASP A 152 -12.41 -13.39 12.88
CA ASP A 152 -13.15 -13.41 14.14
C ASP A 152 -12.35 -14.11 15.24
N ALA A 153 -12.81 -13.98 16.49
CA ALA A 153 -12.06 -14.48 17.64
C ALA A 153 -11.86 -16.01 17.63
N ASP A 154 -12.72 -16.74 16.94
CA ASP A 154 -12.66 -18.20 16.76
C ASP A 154 -11.76 -18.65 15.59
N GLY A 155 -11.17 -17.71 14.86
CA GLY A 155 -10.31 -17.97 13.70
C GLY A 155 -11.04 -18.02 12.37
N THR A 156 -12.37 -17.81 12.35
CA THR A 156 -13.15 -17.71 11.11
C THR A 156 -12.76 -16.46 10.34
N VAL A 157 -12.44 -16.59 9.06
CA VAL A 157 -12.26 -15.43 8.17
C VAL A 157 -13.64 -14.88 7.84
N ASN A 158 -13.93 -13.67 8.31
CA ASN A 158 -15.24 -13.05 8.11
C ASN A 158 -15.37 -12.43 6.71
N GLU A 159 -16.51 -11.81 6.41
CA GLU A 159 -16.77 -11.30 5.06
C GLU A 159 -15.76 -10.24 4.60
N ALA A 160 -15.30 -9.35 5.49
CA ALA A 160 -14.26 -8.38 5.18
C ALA A 160 -12.91 -9.06 4.90
N GLY A 161 -12.55 -10.08 5.68
CA GLY A 161 -11.36 -10.89 5.40
C GLY A 161 -11.46 -11.68 4.10
N GLN A 162 -12.63 -12.23 3.79
CA GLN A 162 -12.88 -12.96 2.55
C GLN A 162 -12.82 -12.03 1.34
N ARG A 163 -13.28 -10.77 1.48
CA ARG A 163 -13.15 -9.74 0.44
C ARG A 163 -11.68 -9.46 0.12
N LEU A 164 -10.83 -9.26 1.13
CA LEU A 164 -9.39 -9.09 0.94
C LEU A 164 -8.76 -10.30 0.22
N VAL A 165 -9.11 -11.53 0.62
CA VAL A 165 -8.62 -12.75 -0.03
C VAL A 165 -9.05 -12.81 -1.49
N ASN A 166 -10.28 -12.40 -1.80
CA ASN A 166 -10.79 -12.39 -3.17
C ASN A 166 -10.11 -11.34 -4.04
N LEU A 167 -9.90 -10.11 -3.54
CA LEU A 167 -9.15 -9.07 -4.25
C LEU A 167 -7.70 -9.50 -4.53
N ARG A 168 -7.06 -10.15 -3.55
CA ARG A 168 -5.73 -10.74 -3.74
C ARG A 168 -5.70 -11.77 -4.86
N ARG A 169 -6.74 -12.61 -4.98
CA ARG A 169 -6.87 -13.57 -6.09
C ARG A 169 -7.14 -12.88 -7.42
N GLU A 170 -7.99 -11.86 -7.42
CA GLU A 170 -8.28 -11.03 -8.59
C GLU A 170 -6.99 -10.41 -9.14
N TRP A 171 -6.12 -9.89 -8.28
CA TRP A 171 -4.86 -9.21 -8.64
C TRP A 171 -3.64 -10.12 -8.69
N THR A 172 -3.87 -11.44 -8.82
CA THR A 172 -2.81 -12.43 -9.03
C THR A 172 -3.08 -13.17 -10.33
N SER A 173 -2.11 -13.23 -11.23
CA SER A 173 -2.26 -13.96 -12.48
C SER A 173 -1.79 -15.41 -12.37
N ASP A 174 -2.49 -16.31 -13.05
CA ASP A 174 -2.07 -17.70 -13.26
C ASP A 174 -2.37 -18.06 -14.72
N ALA A 175 -1.50 -18.84 -15.34
CA ALA A 175 -1.70 -19.29 -16.71
C ALA A 175 -1.20 -20.72 -16.88
N ARG A 176 -1.90 -21.49 -17.71
CA ARG A 176 -1.49 -22.82 -18.15
C ARG A 176 -1.66 -22.91 -19.65
N GLY A 177 -0.72 -23.56 -20.31
CA GLY A 177 -0.79 -23.83 -21.73
C GLY A 177 0.39 -24.65 -22.21
N THR A 178 0.48 -24.78 -23.52
CA THR A 178 1.58 -25.46 -24.20
C THR A 178 2.55 -24.43 -24.75
N ILE A 179 3.82 -24.80 -24.80
CA ILE A 179 4.85 -24.07 -25.54
C ILE A 179 4.55 -24.22 -27.04
N ASP A 180 4.75 -23.15 -27.80
CA ASP A 180 4.53 -23.16 -29.24
C ASP A 180 5.66 -23.87 -30.02
N GLY A 181 5.55 -23.89 -31.35
CA GLY A 181 6.52 -24.56 -32.22
C GLY A 181 7.91 -23.94 -32.22
N ASP A 182 8.05 -22.71 -31.70
CA ASP A 182 9.30 -21.95 -31.63
C ASP A 182 9.93 -21.98 -30.22
N GLY A 183 9.35 -22.74 -29.28
CA GLY A 183 9.86 -22.81 -27.92
C GLY A 183 9.39 -21.69 -27.00
N HIS A 184 8.38 -20.91 -27.40
CA HIS A 184 7.90 -19.76 -26.65
C HIS A 184 6.59 -20.02 -25.88
N PHE A 185 6.40 -19.25 -24.82
CA PHE A 185 5.12 -19.13 -24.12
C PHE A 185 4.78 -17.66 -23.89
N THR A 186 3.63 -17.22 -24.41
CA THR A 186 3.16 -15.84 -24.19
C THR A 186 2.38 -15.76 -22.88
N PHE A 187 2.80 -14.87 -21.99
CA PHE A 187 2.16 -14.62 -20.71
C PHE A 187 1.70 -13.15 -20.61
N ARG A 188 0.47 -12.94 -20.15
CA ARG A 188 -0.03 -11.64 -19.74
C ARG A 188 -0.56 -11.76 -18.31
N GLY A 189 -0.09 -10.87 -17.44
CA GLY A 189 -0.50 -10.88 -16.05
C GLY A 189 -0.13 -9.59 -15.31
N TYR A 190 -0.54 -9.50 -14.06
CA TYR A 190 -0.18 -8.40 -13.17
C TYR A 190 1.33 -8.36 -12.92
N HIS A 191 1.87 -7.19 -12.65
CA HIS A 191 3.30 -7.05 -12.36
C HIS A 191 3.69 -7.86 -11.11
N GLY A 192 4.88 -8.43 -11.11
CA GLY A 192 5.35 -9.27 -10.01
C GLY A 192 6.29 -10.38 -10.46
N THR A 193 6.72 -11.19 -9.48
CA THR A 193 7.60 -12.33 -9.72
C THR A 193 6.77 -13.60 -9.81
N TYR A 194 6.99 -14.37 -10.88
CA TYR A 194 6.29 -15.60 -11.18
C TYR A 194 7.25 -16.77 -11.29
N VAL A 195 6.72 -17.97 -11.07
CA VAL A 195 7.41 -19.24 -11.33
C VAL A 195 6.64 -19.97 -12.42
N VAL A 196 7.29 -20.23 -13.54
CA VAL A 196 6.76 -21.14 -14.57
C VAL A 196 7.29 -22.55 -14.32
N GLN A 197 6.37 -23.53 -14.33
CA GLN A 197 6.71 -24.95 -14.30
C GLN A 197 6.45 -25.55 -15.67
N VAL A 198 7.51 -26.01 -16.34
CA VAL A 198 7.40 -26.74 -17.59
C VAL A 198 7.45 -28.23 -17.34
N THR A 199 6.55 -28.98 -17.99
CA THR A 199 6.57 -30.44 -17.99
C THR A 199 7.01 -30.93 -19.36
N THR A 200 8.10 -31.68 -19.41
CA THR A 200 8.65 -32.31 -20.61
C THR A 200 8.54 -33.83 -20.47
N ALA A 201 8.92 -34.59 -21.51
CA ALA A 201 9.04 -36.05 -21.42
C ALA A 201 10.10 -36.51 -20.39
N THR A 202 11.10 -35.66 -20.11
CA THR A 202 12.22 -35.98 -19.22
C THR A 202 12.01 -35.53 -17.77
N GLY A 203 11.00 -34.69 -17.50
CA GLY A 203 10.70 -34.25 -16.14
C GLY A 203 10.03 -32.88 -16.06
N LYS A 204 10.21 -32.21 -14.92
CA LYS A 204 9.70 -30.86 -14.67
C LYS A 204 10.84 -29.87 -14.47
N ILE A 205 10.73 -28.70 -15.07
CA ILE A 205 11.69 -27.58 -14.95
C ILE A 205 10.96 -26.38 -14.35
N LEU A 206 11.60 -25.69 -13.41
CA LEU A 206 11.11 -24.42 -12.86
C LEU A 206 11.99 -23.28 -13.37
N LYS A 207 11.38 -22.20 -13.86
CA LYS A 207 12.06 -20.94 -14.16
C LYS A 207 11.33 -19.79 -13.47
N THR A 208 12.08 -18.83 -12.94
CA THR A 208 11.51 -17.60 -12.36
C THR A 208 11.62 -16.48 -13.39
N PHE A 209 10.58 -15.66 -13.50
CA PHE A 209 10.58 -14.47 -14.34
C PHE A 209 9.83 -13.33 -13.65
N THR A 210 10.07 -12.12 -14.10
CA THR A 210 9.40 -10.92 -13.58
C THR A 210 8.57 -10.28 -14.69
N VAL A 211 7.34 -9.90 -14.35
CA VAL A 211 6.52 -9.01 -15.17
C VAL A 211 6.65 -7.62 -14.59
N ASP A 212 7.19 -6.69 -15.39
CA ASP A 212 7.28 -5.28 -15.02
C ASP A 212 5.90 -4.60 -15.11
N LYS A 213 5.78 -3.41 -14.51
CA LYS A 213 4.56 -2.60 -14.64
C LYS A 213 4.36 -2.19 -16.10
N GLY A 214 3.21 -2.50 -16.69
CA GLY A 214 2.83 -2.11 -18.04
C GLY A 214 1.73 -3.00 -18.63
N ASP A 215 1.35 -2.73 -19.89
CA ASP A 215 0.23 -3.40 -20.57
C ASP A 215 0.66 -4.47 -21.60
N THR A 216 1.97 -4.66 -21.77
CA THR A 216 2.55 -5.57 -22.76
C THR A 216 2.58 -7.01 -22.28
N SER A 217 2.31 -7.97 -23.17
CA SER A 217 2.54 -9.40 -22.88
C SER A 217 4.04 -9.71 -22.90
N LEU A 218 4.46 -10.64 -22.05
CA LEU A 218 5.82 -11.15 -21.98
C LEU A 218 5.92 -12.45 -22.79
N VAL A 219 6.90 -12.54 -23.70
CA VAL A 219 7.25 -13.78 -24.36
C VAL A 219 8.36 -14.44 -23.55
N LEU A 220 8.08 -15.63 -23.00
CA LEU A 220 9.06 -16.44 -22.31
C LEU A 220 9.73 -17.36 -23.32
N ASP A 221 11.05 -17.23 -23.47
CA ASP A 221 11.86 -18.24 -24.14
C ASP A 221 12.14 -19.39 -23.17
N MET A 222 11.63 -20.56 -23.51
CA MET A 222 11.70 -21.72 -22.65
C MET A 222 12.97 -22.53 -22.88
N GLU A 223 13.69 -22.33 -23.98
CA GLU A 223 14.92 -23.04 -24.36
C GLU A 223 14.86 -24.56 -24.09
N ILE A 224 13.87 -25.25 -24.66
CA ILE A 224 13.63 -26.70 -24.44
C ILE A 224 13.74 -27.48 -25.75
#